data_AF-X0USC7-F1
#
_entry.id   AF-X0USC7-F1
#
_cell.length_a   1.000
_cell.length_b   1.000
_cell.length_c   1.000
_cell.angle_alpha   90.00
_cell.angle_beta   90.00
_cell.angle_gamma   90.00
#
_symmetry.space_group_name_H-M   'P 1'
#
loop_
_entity.id
_entity.type
_entity.pdbx_description
1 polymer ?
#
loop_
_entity_poly.entity_id
_entity_poly.type
_entity_poly.pdbx_seq_one_letter_code
_entity_poly.pdbx_strand_id
1 'polypeptide(L)'
;MKRLALAILVVTAVAATVFLALNRPGAEASPDFTITVDSTDDTDTRDWELTLREAMKLATGELLLGELKQGECNQVSGTSWEFPLGPCEAKHSPGGASADTIVFSGGDFPPGGSATIALSYSLPALDTGNDSVDGSATVVAVDGGWPSITPFDCFEITSDNNSIKGLEINGCWAGVDIRDGAQDNTIGGS
;
A
#
# COMPACT_ATOMS: atom_id res chain seq x y z
N MET A 1 57.04 -14.15 -4.13
CA MET A 1 56.32 -13.53 -5.29
C MET A 1 55.13 -14.35 -5.80
N LYS A 2 55.26 -15.65 -6.14
CA LYS A 2 54.13 -16.45 -6.69
C LYS A 2 52.86 -16.53 -5.81
N ARG A 3 53.00 -16.61 -4.49
CA ARG A 3 51.85 -16.68 -3.56
C ARG A 3 51.07 -15.35 -3.45
N LEU A 4 51.75 -14.22 -3.63
CA LEU A 4 51.13 -12.90 -3.57
C LEU A 4 50.31 -12.62 -4.85
N ALA A 5 50.83 -13.02 -6.01
CA ALA A 5 50.13 -12.89 -7.29
C ALA A 5 48.85 -13.75 -7.35
N LEU A 6 48.89 -14.97 -6.80
CA LEU A 6 47.71 -15.83 -6.73
C LEU A 6 46.63 -15.26 -5.79
N ALA A 7 47.01 -14.70 -4.64
CA ALA A 7 46.08 -14.08 -3.71
C ALA A 7 45.36 -12.86 -4.31
N ILE A 8 46.10 -12.00 -5.03
CA ILE A 8 45.52 -10.82 -5.70
C ILE A 8 44.52 -11.26 -6.78
N LEU A 9 44.84 -12.30 -7.55
CA LEU A 9 43.99 -12.80 -8.64
C LEU A 9 42.69 -13.45 -8.12
N VAL A 10 42.75 -14.12 -6.96
CA VAL A 10 41.54 -14.68 -6.31
C VAL A 10 40.65 -13.57 -5.77
N VAL A 11 41.22 -12.53 -5.15
CA VAL A 11 40.44 -11.41 -4.60
C VAL A 11 39.74 -10.62 -5.70
N THR A 12 40.39 -10.34 -6.83
CA THR A 12 39.75 -9.65 -7.96
C THR A 12 38.65 -10.49 -8.63
N ALA A 13 38.83 -11.81 -8.72
CA ALA A 13 37.80 -12.70 -9.26
C ALA A 13 36.54 -12.73 -8.38
N VAL A 14 36.70 -12.78 -7.05
CA VAL A 14 35.57 -12.74 -6.09
C VAL A 14 34.87 -11.37 -6.10
N ALA A 15 35.63 -10.27 -6.19
CA ALA A 15 35.03 -8.95 -6.28
C ALA A 15 34.20 -8.76 -7.57
N ALA A 16 34.68 -9.29 -8.70
CA ALA A 16 33.96 -9.23 -9.98
C ALA A 16 32.68 -10.07 -9.98
N THR A 17 32.68 -11.25 -9.35
CA THR A 17 31.46 -12.08 -9.26
C THR A 17 30.41 -11.48 -8.34
N VAL A 18 30.82 -10.83 -7.24
CA VAL A 18 29.89 -10.08 -6.37
C VAL A 18 29.29 -8.89 -7.10
N PHE A 19 30.10 -8.10 -7.82
CA PHE A 19 29.59 -6.98 -8.62
C PHE A 19 28.60 -7.42 -9.71
N LEU A 20 28.87 -8.55 -10.39
CA LEU A 20 27.95 -9.10 -11.40
C LEU A 20 26.68 -9.70 -10.80
N ALA A 21 26.73 -10.21 -9.57
CA ALA A 21 25.56 -10.69 -8.86
C ALA A 21 24.66 -9.55 -8.37
N LEU A 22 25.25 -8.42 -7.96
CA LEU A 22 24.53 -7.24 -7.48
C LEU A 22 23.98 -6.35 -8.62
N ASN A 23 24.62 -6.34 -9.80
CA ASN A 23 24.14 -5.59 -10.97
C ASN A 23 23.27 -6.45 -11.92
N ARG A 24 22.57 -7.47 -11.42
CA ARG A 24 21.59 -8.17 -12.26
C ARG A 24 20.39 -7.26 -12.50
N PRO A 25 20.05 -6.95 -13.76
CA PRO A 25 18.76 -6.31 -14.07
C PRO A 25 17.64 -7.17 -13.46
N GLY A 26 16.84 -6.59 -12.57
CA GLY A 26 15.76 -7.29 -11.85
C GLY A 26 16.06 -7.66 -10.39
N ALA A 27 17.22 -7.29 -9.84
CA ALA A 27 17.48 -7.34 -8.38
C ALA A 27 17.19 -6.01 -7.66
N GLU A 28 16.66 -5.01 -8.37
CA GLU A 28 16.15 -3.78 -7.76
C GLU A 28 14.92 -4.14 -6.93
N ALA A 29 14.86 -3.68 -5.67
CA ALA A 29 13.62 -3.73 -4.91
C ALA A 29 12.54 -3.03 -5.74
N SER A 30 11.33 -3.61 -5.78
CA SER A 30 10.18 -2.89 -6.34
C SER A 30 10.07 -1.56 -5.58
N PRO A 31 9.92 -0.42 -6.27
CA PRO A 31 9.77 0.85 -5.57
C PRO A 31 8.53 0.78 -4.67
N ASP A 32 8.63 1.37 -3.48
CA ASP A 32 7.48 1.52 -2.60
C ASP A 32 6.50 2.50 -3.26
N PHE A 33 5.25 2.08 -3.51
CA PHE A 33 4.24 2.97 -4.08
C PHE A 33 3.55 3.76 -2.98
N THR A 34 3.30 5.05 -3.22
CA THR A 34 2.37 5.83 -2.43
C THR A 34 1.03 5.90 -3.15
N ILE A 35 -0.04 5.47 -2.48
CA ILE A 35 -1.42 5.49 -2.95
C ILE A 35 -2.19 6.51 -2.10
N THR A 36 -2.69 7.58 -2.71
CA THR A 36 -3.34 8.68 -1.97
C THR A 36 -4.85 8.55 -2.02
N VAL A 37 -5.49 8.42 -0.85
CA VAL A 37 -6.95 8.45 -0.72
C VAL A 37 -7.41 9.90 -0.69
N ASP A 38 -8.28 10.30 -1.61
CA ASP A 38 -8.82 11.66 -1.75
C ASP A 38 -10.34 11.72 -1.70
N SER A 39 -10.98 10.72 -1.07
CA SER A 39 -12.42 10.73 -0.81
C SER A 39 -12.78 10.13 0.54
N THR A 40 -13.86 10.64 1.15
CA THR A 40 -14.47 10.07 2.36
C THR A 40 -15.46 8.94 2.06
N ASP A 41 -15.78 8.72 0.78
CA ASP A 41 -16.73 7.70 0.37
C ASP A 41 -16.12 6.29 0.48
N ASP A 42 -16.98 5.30 0.74
CA ASP A 42 -16.61 3.87 0.77
C ASP A 42 -17.26 3.14 -0.43
N THR A 43 -16.76 3.41 -1.63
CA THR A 43 -17.28 2.79 -2.87
C THR A 43 -16.18 2.04 -3.63
N ASP A 44 -16.59 1.35 -4.70
CA ASP A 44 -15.70 0.69 -5.65
C ASP A 44 -16.13 1.11 -7.06
N THR A 45 -16.21 2.43 -7.26
CA THR A 45 -16.72 3.03 -8.49
C THR A 45 -15.55 3.66 -9.22
N ARG A 46 -15.35 3.25 -10.48
CA ARG A 46 -14.29 3.84 -11.31
C ARG A 46 -14.63 5.27 -11.69
N ASP A 47 -14.20 6.24 -10.89
CA ASP A 47 -14.51 7.65 -11.06
C ASP A 47 -13.26 8.56 -11.06
N TRP A 48 -13.27 9.73 -10.42
CA TRP A 48 -12.14 10.66 -10.41
C TRP A 48 -11.43 10.73 -9.07
N GLU A 49 -11.99 10.09 -8.05
CA GLU A 49 -11.45 10.03 -6.70
C GLU A 49 -11.04 8.58 -6.40
N LEU A 50 -10.07 8.40 -5.52
CA LEU A 50 -9.62 7.10 -5.03
C LEU A 50 -10.03 6.97 -3.57
N THR A 51 -10.96 6.06 -3.31
CA THR A 51 -11.43 5.75 -1.94
C THR A 51 -10.44 4.82 -1.22
N LEU A 52 -10.56 4.71 0.11
CA LEU A 52 -9.74 3.79 0.92
C LEU A 52 -9.90 2.33 0.45
N ARG A 53 -11.11 1.92 0.11
CA ARG A 53 -11.39 0.57 -0.37
C ARG A 53 -10.62 0.25 -1.65
N GLU A 54 -10.61 1.20 -2.59
CA GLU A 54 -9.97 1.02 -3.89
C GLU A 54 -8.45 1.06 -3.75
N ALA A 55 -7.94 1.92 -2.87
CA ALA A 55 -6.53 1.94 -2.50
C ALA A 55 -6.07 0.60 -1.91
N MET A 56 -6.87 -0.02 -1.02
CA MET A 56 -6.56 -1.34 -0.47
C MET A 56 -6.62 -2.44 -1.53
N LYS A 57 -7.63 -2.43 -2.41
CA LYS A 57 -7.65 -3.38 -3.55
C LYS A 57 -6.46 -3.23 -4.47
N LEU A 58 -6.02 -1.99 -4.71
CA LEU A 58 -4.86 -1.73 -5.54
C LEU A 58 -3.59 -2.26 -4.87
N ALA A 59 -3.42 -2.02 -3.56
CA ALA A 59 -2.29 -2.51 -2.77
C ALA A 59 -2.22 -4.05 -2.69
N THR A 60 -3.35 -4.74 -2.64
CA THR A 60 -3.36 -6.22 -2.67
C THR A 60 -3.38 -6.81 -4.07
N GLY A 61 -3.53 -5.98 -5.11
CA GLY A 61 -3.62 -6.42 -6.50
C GLY A 61 -4.98 -7.00 -6.90
N GLU A 62 -6.02 -6.84 -6.07
CA GLU A 62 -7.42 -7.13 -6.44
C GLU A 62 -7.96 -6.13 -7.49
N LEU A 63 -7.43 -4.91 -7.53
CA LEU A 63 -7.70 -3.89 -8.54
C LEU A 63 -6.43 -3.66 -9.36
N LEU A 64 -6.52 -3.78 -10.68
CA LEU A 64 -5.36 -3.62 -11.55
C LEU A 64 -5.13 -2.15 -11.89
N LEU A 65 -3.86 -1.75 -12.01
CA LEU A 65 -3.51 -0.37 -12.37
C LEU A 65 -4.20 0.11 -13.65
N GLY A 66 -4.28 -0.74 -14.68
CA GLY A 66 -4.93 -0.41 -15.95
C GLY A 66 -6.45 -0.23 -15.88
N GLU A 67 -7.09 -0.56 -14.75
CA GLU A 67 -8.52 -0.36 -14.52
C GLU A 67 -8.84 1.01 -13.92
N LEU A 68 -7.82 1.72 -13.42
CA LEU A 68 -7.97 3.07 -12.89
C LEU A 68 -8.42 4.05 -13.97
N LYS A 69 -9.13 5.08 -13.55
CA LYS A 69 -9.43 6.28 -14.33
C LYS A 69 -8.33 7.31 -14.18
N GLN A 70 -8.41 8.37 -14.99
CA GLN A 70 -7.41 9.42 -14.99
C GLN A 70 -7.25 10.09 -13.61
N GLY A 71 -8.35 10.37 -12.90
CA GLY A 71 -8.31 10.97 -11.56
C GLY A 71 -7.61 10.06 -10.55
N GLU A 72 -8.10 8.82 -10.44
CA GLU A 72 -7.52 7.75 -9.61
C GLU A 72 -6.03 7.50 -9.91
N CYS A 73 -5.66 7.46 -11.19
CA CYS A 73 -4.26 7.26 -11.62
C CYS A 73 -3.33 8.34 -11.07
N ASN A 74 -3.80 9.60 -11.03
CA ASN A 74 -3.01 10.71 -10.50
C ASN A 74 -2.75 10.59 -8.99
N GLN A 75 -3.50 9.75 -8.28
CA GLN A 75 -3.33 9.50 -6.85
C GLN A 75 -2.29 8.42 -6.54
N VAL A 76 -1.74 7.76 -7.55
CA VAL A 76 -0.75 6.69 -7.38
C VAL A 76 0.61 7.18 -7.85
N SER A 77 1.62 7.15 -6.97
CA SER A 77 2.95 7.65 -7.31
C SER A 77 3.61 6.84 -8.42
N GLY A 78 4.40 7.49 -9.29
CA GLY A 78 5.20 6.80 -10.30
C GLY A 78 4.39 6.24 -11.49
N THR A 79 3.10 6.56 -11.55
CA THR A 79 2.22 6.24 -12.68
C THR A 79 2.14 7.40 -13.66
N SER A 80 1.65 7.10 -14.85
CA SER A 80 1.34 8.08 -15.88
C SER A 80 0.10 7.67 -16.65
N TRP A 81 -0.70 8.66 -17.03
CA TRP A 81 -1.85 8.48 -17.92
C TRP A 81 -1.48 8.85 -19.34
N GLU A 82 -1.54 7.90 -20.28
CA GLU A 82 -1.33 8.20 -21.70
C GLU A 82 -2.58 8.87 -22.30
N PHE A 83 -2.55 10.20 -22.42
CA PHE A 83 -3.65 10.94 -23.05
C PHE A 83 -3.78 10.60 -24.56
N PRO A 84 -5.00 10.47 -25.14
CA PRO A 84 -6.33 10.77 -24.58
C PRO A 84 -7.11 9.59 -23.98
N LEU A 85 -6.69 8.35 -24.19
CA LEU A 85 -7.47 7.15 -23.82
C LEU A 85 -6.59 5.97 -23.37
N GLY A 86 -5.30 6.19 -23.16
CA GLY A 86 -4.40 5.15 -22.69
C GLY A 86 -4.68 4.80 -21.23
N PRO A 87 -4.37 3.56 -20.83
CA PRO A 87 -4.55 3.12 -19.46
C PRO A 87 -3.61 3.87 -18.51
N CYS A 88 -3.86 3.74 -17.20
CA CYS A 88 -2.86 4.10 -16.21
C CYS A 88 -1.71 3.09 -16.28
N GLU A 89 -0.49 3.59 -16.47
CA GLU A 89 0.71 2.75 -16.62
C GLU A 89 1.81 3.19 -15.68
N ALA A 90 2.70 2.25 -15.34
CA ALA A 90 3.91 2.50 -14.58
C ALA A 90 4.97 1.47 -14.95
N LYS A 91 6.25 1.80 -14.73
CA LYS A 91 7.38 0.87 -14.98
C LYS A 91 7.31 -0.36 -14.05
N HIS A 92 6.86 -0.12 -12.82
CA HIS A 92 6.54 -1.14 -11.81
C HIS A 92 5.07 -0.96 -11.44
N SER A 93 4.41 -1.97 -10.88
CA SER A 93 3.00 -1.85 -10.50
C SER A 93 2.87 -1.94 -8.97
N PRO A 94 1.96 -1.14 -8.36
CA PRO A 94 1.47 -1.45 -7.02
C PRO A 94 0.75 -2.82 -7.04
N GLY A 95 0.46 -3.37 -5.87
CA GLY A 95 -0.18 -4.66 -5.69
C GLY A 95 0.66 -5.61 -4.87
N GLY A 96 0.18 -6.85 -4.74
CA GLY A 96 0.77 -7.83 -3.82
C GLY A 96 2.22 -8.28 -4.04
N ALA A 97 2.92 -7.72 -5.03
CA ALA A 97 4.34 -7.95 -5.26
C ALA A 97 5.22 -6.73 -4.90
N SER A 98 4.63 -5.63 -4.43
CA SER A 98 5.30 -4.44 -3.92
C SER A 98 4.90 -4.17 -2.48
N ALA A 99 5.70 -3.36 -1.79
CA ALA A 99 5.29 -2.76 -0.53
C ALA A 99 4.59 -1.44 -0.85
N ASP A 100 3.33 -1.31 -0.48
CA ASP A 100 2.54 -0.12 -0.82
C ASP A 100 2.19 0.68 0.45
N THR A 101 2.22 2.01 0.34
CA THR A 101 1.83 2.93 1.41
C THR A 101 0.60 3.72 0.99
N ILE A 102 -0.52 3.44 1.64
CA ILE A 102 -1.77 4.18 1.53
C ILE A 102 -1.71 5.39 2.47
N VAL A 103 -1.87 6.58 1.92
CA VAL A 103 -1.91 7.86 2.66
C VAL A 103 -3.19 8.62 2.34
N PHE A 104 -3.45 9.71 3.04
CA PHE A 104 -4.69 10.49 2.88
C PHE A 104 -4.39 11.91 2.42
N SER A 105 -5.15 12.38 1.43
CA SER A 105 -5.11 13.74 0.88
C SER A 105 -5.41 14.77 1.95
N GLY A 106 -4.53 15.75 2.14
CA GLY A 106 -4.78 16.86 3.09
C GLY A 106 -5.91 17.79 2.66
N GLY A 107 -6.42 17.68 1.41
CA GLY A 107 -7.58 18.44 0.95
C GLY A 107 -8.87 17.92 1.56
N ASP A 108 -9.06 16.61 1.53
CA ASP A 108 -10.26 15.90 1.95
C ASP A 108 -10.17 15.47 3.42
N PHE A 109 -8.94 15.29 3.91
CA PHE A 109 -8.59 14.96 5.29
C PHE A 109 -7.73 16.09 5.89
N PRO A 110 -8.30 17.26 6.21
CA PRO A 110 -7.54 18.42 6.62
C PRO A 110 -6.80 18.20 7.96
N PRO A 111 -5.54 18.66 8.10
CA PRO A 111 -4.83 18.60 9.37
C PRO A 111 -5.60 19.33 10.48
N GLY A 112 -5.91 18.61 11.58
CA GLY A 112 -6.65 19.15 12.71
C GLY A 112 -8.18 19.16 12.56
N GLY A 113 -8.71 18.71 11.42
CA GLY A 113 -10.13 18.39 11.24
C GLY A 113 -10.33 16.89 11.10
N SER A 114 -11.32 16.32 11.78
CA SER A 114 -11.67 14.91 11.59
C SER A 114 -12.51 14.75 10.32
N ALA A 115 -12.02 13.97 9.37
CA ALA A 115 -12.83 13.45 8.27
C ALA A 115 -13.13 11.97 8.54
N THR A 116 -14.37 11.55 8.28
CA THR A 116 -14.83 10.19 8.58
C THR A 116 -15.16 9.45 7.30
N ILE A 117 -14.55 8.27 7.15
CA ILE A 117 -14.89 7.28 6.14
C ILE A 117 -15.92 6.34 6.78
N ALA A 118 -17.17 6.42 6.33
CA ALA A 118 -18.25 5.57 6.81
C ALA A 118 -18.31 4.28 5.98
N LEU A 119 -17.88 3.17 6.58
CA LEU A 119 -17.85 1.88 5.91
C LEU A 119 -19.25 1.27 5.82
N SER A 120 -19.57 0.72 4.65
CA SER A 120 -20.81 -0.05 4.46
C SER A 120 -20.60 -1.57 4.67
N TYR A 121 -19.35 -2.03 4.57
CA TYR A 121 -18.93 -3.43 4.72
C TYR A 121 -17.42 -3.50 5.00
N SER A 122 -16.92 -4.68 5.39
CA SER A 122 -15.48 -4.92 5.62
C SER A 122 -14.64 -4.39 4.47
N LEU A 123 -13.51 -3.73 4.77
CA LEU A 123 -12.50 -3.41 3.77
C LEU A 123 -11.86 -4.70 3.22
N PRO A 124 -11.23 -4.65 2.02
CA PRO A 124 -10.40 -5.76 1.54
C PRO A 124 -9.35 -6.14 2.59
N ALA A 125 -9.00 -7.42 2.67
CA ALA A 125 -7.98 -7.87 3.61
C ALA A 125 -6.59 -7.41 3.14
N LEU A 126 -5.67 -7.12 4.06
CA LEU A 126 -4.24 -6.98 3.76
C LEU A 126 -3.60 -8.37 3.79
N ASP A 127 -3.59 -9.04 2.63
CA ASP A 127 -3.22 -10.45 2.49
C ASP A 127 -1.93 -10.69 1.69
N THR A 128 -1.25 -9.63 1.29
CA THR A 128 -0.01 -9.66 0.49
C THR A 128 1.25 -9.31 1.27
N GLY A 129 1.11 -8.54 2.35
CA GLY A 129 2.16 -8.22 3.30
C GLY A 129 3.02 -7.03 2.88
N ASN A 130 3.69 -6.41 3.85
CA ASN A 130 4.49 -5.19 3.67
C ASN A 130 3.69 -3.95 3.24
N ASP A 131 2.37 -3.95 3.44
CA ASP A 131 1.51 -2.81 3.12
C ASP A 131 1.30 -1.91 4.35
N SER A 132 1.22 -0.61 4.13
CA SER A 132 1.01 0.37 5.19
C SER A 132 -0.19 1.25 4.91
N VAL A 133 -1.14 1.33 5.84
CA VAL A 133 -2.18 2.36 5.87
C VAL A 133 -1.76 3.42 6.90
N ASP A 134 -1.45 4.62 6.42
CA ASP A 134 -0.82 5.69 7.18
C ASP A 134 -1.68 6.96 7.20
N GLY A 135 -2.44 7.13 8.29
CA GLY A 135 -3.19 8.35 8.60
C GLY A 135 -2.42 9.40 9.40
N SER A 136 -1.11 9.22 9.68
CA SER A 136 -0.39 10.07 10.64
C SER A 136 -0.27 11.54 10.25
N ALA A 137 -0.38 11.86 8.95
CA ALA A 137 -0.33 13.23 8.46
C ALA A 137 -1.65 14.01 8.63
N THR A 138 -2.75 13.31 8.92
CA THR A 138 -4.11 13.87 8.96
C THR A 138 -4.89 13.32 10.17
N VAL A 139 -6.16 13.68 10.33
CA VAL A 139 -7.03 13.06 11.36
C VAL A 139 -8.13 12.29 10.64
N VAL A 140 -7.86 11.02 10.34
CA VAL A 140 -8.79 10.14 9.63
C VAL A 140 -9.51 9.24 10.62
N ALA A 141 -10.84 9.30 10.60
CA ALA A 141 -11.69 8.35 11.28
C ALA A 141 -12.24 7.31 10.28
N VAL A 142 -12.15 6.03 10.62
CA VAL A 142 -12.81 4.93 9.90
C VAL A 142 -13.91 4.40 10.80
N ASP A 143 -15.16 4.47 10.33
CA ASP A 143 -16.34 4.12 11.12
C ASP A 143 -17.12 2.97 10.46
N GLY A 144 -17.23 1.83 11.13
CA GLY A 144 -18.04 0.69 10.69
C GLY A 144 -19.56 0.85 10.90
N GLY A 145 -20.01 1.96 11.51
CA GLY A 145 -21.42 2.28 11.69
C GLY A 145 -22.14 1.47 12.77
N TRP A 146 -21.42 0.88 13.74
CA TRP A 146 -22.04 0.15 14.84
C TRP A 146 -22.93 1.05 15.73
N PRO A 147 -24.15 0.60 16.09
CA PRO A 147 -24.70 -0.73 15.87
C PRO A 147 -25.26 -0.96 14.46
N SER A 148 -24.67 -1.91 13.73
CA SER A 148 -25.15 -2.44 12.44
C SER A 148 -25.81 -3.79 12.66
N ILE A 149 -26.79 -4.13 11.80
CA ILE A 149 -27.49 -5.43 11.83
C ILE A 149 -26.52 -6.58 11.48
N THR A 150 -25.47 -6.28 10.71
CA THR A 150 -24.42 -7.22 10.30
C THR A 150 -23.06 -6.66 10.73
N PRO A 151 -22.58 -6.98 11.95
CA PRO A 151 -21.23 -6.60 12.38
C PRO A 151 -20.18 -7.12 11.41
N PHE A 152 -19.15 -6.30 11.17
CA PHE A 152 -17.95 -6.68 10.43
C PHE A 152 -16.72 -6.02 11.07
N ASP A 153 -15.56 -6.60 10.80
CA ASP A 153 -14.27 -6.02 11.18
C ASP A 153 -13.90 -4.94 10.16
N CYS A 154 -13.37 -3.81 10.62
CA CYS A 154 -13.05 -2.72 9.69
C CYS A 154 -11.82 -3.06 8.84
N PHE A 155 -10.75 -3.54 9.49
CA PHE A 155 -9.55 -4.02 8.83
C PHE A 155 -9.31 -5.49 9.16
N GLU A 156 -8.96 -6.27 8.15
CA GLU A 156 -8.50 -7.64 8.29
C GLU A 156 -7.05 -7.76 7.80
N ILE A 157 -6.19 -8.41 8.57
CA ILE A 157 -4.79 -8.67 8.22
C ILE A 157 -4.52 -10.17 8.29
N THR A 158 -4.17 -10.76 7.15
CA THR A 158 -3.88 -12.21 7.01
C THR A 158 -2.45 -12.49 6.55
N SER A 159 -1.62 -11.45 6.44
CA SER A 159 -0.23 -11.50 6.00
C SER A 159 0.73 -10.79 6.97
N ASP A 160 2.03 -10.90 6.71
CA ASP A 160 3.07 -10.39 7.60
C ASP A 160 3.49 -8.95 7.26
N ASN A 161 4.09 -8.27 8.24
CA ASN A 161 4.77 -6.96 8.07
C ASN A 161 3.88 -5.81 7.58
N ASN A 162 2.57 -5.85 7.83
CA ASN A 162 1.68 -4.73 7.52
C ASN A 162 1.68 -3.69 8.65
N SER A 163 1.29 -2.46 8.33
CA SER A 163 1.17 -1.37 9.30
C SER A 163 -0.16 -0.64 9.15
N ILE A 164 -0.86 -0.39 10.25
CA ILE A 164 -2.03 0.50 10.31
C ILE A 164 -1.78 1.51 11.43
N LYS A 165 -1.61 2.78 11.09
CA LYS A 165 -1.23 3.83 12.05
C LYS A 165 -1.91 5.17 11.73
N GLY A 166 -2.02 6.04 12.73
CA GLY A 166 -2.62 7.37 12.58
C GLY A 166 -4.12 7.39 12.27
N LEU A 167 -4.86 6.29 12.52
CA LEU A 167 -6.30 6.21 12.31
C LEU A 167 -7.07 6.20 13.63
N GLU A 168 -8.22 6.85 13.65
CA GLU A 168 -9.27 6.62 14.64
C GLU A 168 -10.24 5.56 14.08
N ILE A 169 -10.33 4.38 14.70
CA ILE A 169 -11.18 3.29 14.20
C ILE A 169 -12.33 3.05 15.18
N ASN A 170 -13.56 3.27 14.71
CA ASN A 170 -14.78 3.23 15.51
C ASN A 170 -15.83 2.35 14.86
N GLY A 171 -16.84 1.95 15.63
CA GLY A 171 -18.06 1.41 15.08
C GLY A 171 -17.93 0.06 14.36
N CYS A 172 -16.85 -0.69 14.59
CA CYS A 172 -16.61 -2.03 14.02
C CYS A 172 -16.87 -3.12 15.06
N TRP A 173 -16.98 -4.38 14.63
CA TRP A 173 -16.93 -5.52 15.56
C TRP A 173 -15.55 -5.64 16.21
N ALA A 174 -14.50 -5.77 15.39
CA ALA A 174 -13.13 -5.42 15.73
C ALA A 174 -12.65 -4.29 14.83
N GLY A 175 -11.90 -3.34 15.40
CA GLY A 175 -11.29 -2.27 14.58
C GLY A 175 -10.26 -2.84 13.61
N VAL A 176 -9.39 -3.74 14.11
CA VAL A 176 -8.43 -4.50 13.32
C VAL A 176 -8.45 -5.95 13.81
N ASP A 177 -8.68 -6.90 12.90
CA ASP A 177 -8.54 -8.34 13.13
C ASP A 177 -7.26 -8.86 12.46
N ILE A 178 -6.45 -9.62 13.20
CA ILE A 178 -5.19 -10.20 12.72
C ILE A 178 -5.28 -11.72 12.87
N ARG A 179 -5.22 -12.45 11.76
CA ARG A 179 -5.48 -13.90 11.74
C ARG A 179 -4.59 -14.66 10.75
N ASP A 180 -4.86 -15.95 10.60
CA ASP A 180 -4.18 -16.87 9.67
C ASP A 180 -2.66 -16.99 9.85
N GLY A 181 -2.18 -16.69 11.05
CA GLY A 181 -0.77 -16.81 11.41
C GLY A 181 0.08 -15.59 11.03
N ALA A 182 -0.55 -14.49 10.64
CA ALA A 182 0.07 -13.20 10.36
C ALA A 182 0.98 -12.70 11.50
N GLN A 183 2.18 -12.25 11.16
CA GLN A 183 3.27 -11.86 12.08
C GLN A 183 3.80 -10.46 11.77
N ASP A 184 4.50 -9.89 12.75
CA ASP A 184 5.24 -8.63 12.59
C ASP A 184 4.40 -7.43 12.10
N ASN A 185 3.09 -7.48 12.32
CA ASN A 185 2.18 -6.38 12.01
C ASN A 185 2.23 -5.28 13.08
N THR A 186 2.18 -4.02 12.66
CA THR A 186 2.20 -2.84 13.54
C THR A 186 0.85 -2.14 13.56
N ILE A 187 0.21 -2.07 14.73
CA ILE A 187 -1.07 -1.37 14.90
C ILE A 187 -0.89 -0.17 15.85
N GLY A 188 -1.28 1.01 15.39
CA GLY A 188 -1.15 2.28 16.10
C GLY A 188 0.19 2.97 15.89
N GLY A 189 0.37 4.09 16.60
CA GLY A 189 1.49 5.02 16.40
C GLY A 189 1.06 6.30 15.67
N SER A 190 1.87 7.36 15.86
CA SER A 190 1.70 8.71 15.29
C SER A 190 3.02 9.21 14.76
#